data_AF-A0A1A1YQV0-F1
#
_entry.id   AF-A0A1A1YQV0-F1
#
_cell.length_a   1.000
_cell.length_b   1.000
_cell.length_c   1.000
_cell.angle_alpha   90.00
_cell.angle_beta   90.00
_cell.angle_gamma   90.00
#
_symmetry.space_group_name_H-M   'P 1'
#
loop_
_entity.id
_entity.type
_entity.pdbx_description
1 polymer ?
#
loop_
_entity_poly.entity_id
_entity_poly.type
_entity_poly.pdbx_seq_one_letter_code
_entity_poly.pdbx_strand_id
1 'polypeptide(L)'
;MGGYAVQLAKHYGLYVVADAASADEELVKELGADLIVARGDQVAARIRDALPTGVDGVIDAALYNAIAAAGRDGGSITRDAST
;
A
#
# COMPACT_ATOMS: atom_id res chain seq x y z
N MET A 1 -1.77 -0.15 -12.41
CA MET A 1 -1.70 -1.48 -11.78
C MET A 1 -2.25 -1.53 -10.34
N GLY A 2 -2.17 -0.45 -9.54
CA GLY A 2 -2.50 -0.50 -8.09
C GLY A 2 -3.87 -1.08 -7.70
N GLY A 3 -4.94 -0.71 -8.41
CA GLY A 3 -6.29 -1.22 -8.08
C GLY A 3 -6.45 -2.73 -8.22
N TYR A 4 -5.78 -3.34 -9.21
CA TYR A 4 -5.80 -4.80 -9.39
C TYR A 4 -5.03 -5.51 -8.27
N ALA A 5 -3.95 -4.91 -7.77
CA ALA A 5 -3.19 -5.45 -6.65
C ALA A 5 -4.03 -5.46 -5.35
N VAL A 6 -4.84 -4.43 -5.12
CA VAL A 6 -5.79 -4.38 -3.98
C VAL A 6 -6.76 -5.56 -4.08
N GLN A 7 -7.45 -5.71 -5.20
CA GLN A 7 -8.44 -6.77 -5.38
C GLN A 7 -7.83 -8.18 -5.26
N LEU A 8 -6.63 -8.39 -5.82
CA LEU A 8 -5.93 -9.67 -5.73
C LEU A 8 -5.52 -9.99 -4.28
N ALA A 9 -4.97 -9.01 -3.55
CA ALA A 9 -4.62 -9.18 -2.15
C ALA A 9 -5.84 -9.52 -1.29
N LYS A 10 -6.98 -8.88 -1.56
CA LYS A 10 -8.26 -9.21 -0.91
C LYS A 10 -8.77 -10.60 -1.27
N HIS A 11 -8.62 -11.03 -2.52
CA HIS A 11 -8.94 -12.40 -2.92
C HIS A 11 -8.16 -13.45 -2.12
N TYR A 12 -6.90 -13.15 -1.74
CA TYR A 12 -6.08 -14.00 -0.87
C TYR A 12 -6.33 -13.82 0.64
N GLY A 13 -7.33 -13.02 1.03
CA GLY A 13 -7.69 -12.82 2.44
C GLY A 13 -6.71 -11.95 3.22
N LEU A 14 -5.88 -11.16 2.54
CA LEU A 14 -4.92 -10.26 3.18
C LEU A 14 -5.58 -8.99 3.72
N TYR A 15 -4.96 -8.40 4.73
CA TYR A 15 -5.24 -7.04 5.18
C TYR A 15 -4.50 -6.05 4.28
N VAL A 16 -5.23 -5.13 3.64
CA VAL A 16 -4.70 -4.24 2.62
C VAL A 16 -4.68 -2.81 3.12
N VAL A 17 -3.48 -2.26 3.21
CA VAL A 17 -3.24 -0.83 3.39
C VAL A 17 -2.92 -0.23 2.03
N ALA A 18 -3.64 0.82 1.63
CA ALA A 18 -3.42 1.50 0.37
C ALA A 18 -3.27 3.01 0.58
N ASP A 19 -2.35 3.64 -0.15
CA ASP A 19 -2.33 5.09 -0.26
C ASP A 19 -3.23 5.58 -1.39
N ALA A 20 -3.95 6.67 -1.14
CA ALA A 20 -4.81 7.28 -2.14
C ALA A 20 -4.74 8.81 -2.06
N ALA A 21 -4.98 9.47 -3.19
CA ALA A 21 -5.37 10.88 -3.18
C ALA A 21 -6.82 10.99 -2.70
N SER A 22 -7.22 12.12 -2.11
CA SER A 22 -8.58 12.28 -1.55
C SER A 22 -9.69 12.05 -2.58
N ALA A 23 -9.43 12.32 -3.86
CA ALA A 23 -10.38 12.06 -4.95
C ALA A 23 -10.57 10.56 -5.26
N ASP A 24 -9.62 9.72 -4.86
CA ASP A 24 -9.58 8.28 -5.18
C ASP A 24 -9.95 7.40 -3.98
N GLU A 25 -10.16 7.97 -2.77
CA GLU A 25 -10.40 7.20 -1.55
C GLU A 25 -11.63 6.30 -1.64
N GLU A 26 -12.73 6.79 -2.23
CA GLU A 26 -13.96 6.01 -2.40
C GLU A 26 -13.73 4.81 -3.31
N LEU A 27 -13.06 5.01 -4.45
CA LEU A 27 -12.69 3.94 -5.37
C LEU A 27 -11.80 2.90 -4.68
N VAL A 28 -10.75 3.32 -3.96
CA VAL A 28 -9.81 2.41 -3.29
C VAL A 28 -10.50 1.61 -2.19
N LYS A 29 -11.48 2.21 -1.51
CA LYS A 29 -12.33 1.52 -0.54
C LYS A 29 -13.21 0.46 -1.21
N GLU A 30 -13.85 0.79 -2.33
CA GLU A 30 -14.68 -0.16 -3.10
C GLU A 30 -13.88 -1.36 -3.64
N LEU A 31 -12.61 -1.13 -3.99
CA LEU A 31 -11.69 -2.20 -4.39
C LEU A 31 -11.31 -3.13 -3.23
N GLY A 32 -11.56 -2.71 -1.99
CA GLY A 32 -11.48 -3.54 -0.79
C GLY A 32 -10.32 -3.20 0.16
N ALA A 33 -9.71 -2.01 0.05
CA ALA A 33 -8.72 -1.58 1.03
C ALA A 33 -9.33 -1.53 2.45
N ASP A 34 -8.62 -2.11 3.43
CA ASP A 34 -9.05 -2.13 4.82
C ASP A 34 -8.62 -0.85 5.56
N LEU A 35 -7.50 -0.27 5.15
CA LEU A 35 -6.98 1.00 5.65
C LEU A 35 -6.51 1.85 4.48
N ILE A 36 -6.97 3.10 4.44
CA ILE A 36 -6.52 4.09 3.47
C ILE A 36 -5.69 5.13 4.21
N VAL A 37 -4.51 5.42 3.68
CA VAL A 37 -3.64 6.50 4.16
C VAL A 37 -3.49 7.57 3.06
N ALA A 38 -3.28 8.82 3.46
CA ALA A 38 -3.04 9.87 2.50
C ALA A 38 -1.75 9.59 1.70
N ARG A 39 -1.83 9.70 0.38
CA ARG A 39 -0.67 9.63 -0.54
C ARG A 39 0.35 10.75 -0.24
N GLY A 40 1.60 10.52 -0.66
CA GLY A 40 2.69 11.49 -0.64
C GLY A 40 3.90 11.03 0.18
N ASP A 41 4.90 11.89 0.31
CA ASP A 41 6.25 11.54 0.81
C ASP A 41 6.27 10.91 2.22
N GLN A 42 5.25 11.19 3.03
CA GLN A 42 5.13 10.67 4.41
C GLN A 42 4.28 9.40 4.51
N VAL A 43 3.93 8.78 3.39
CA VAL A 43 3.08 7.57 3.37
C VAL A 43 3.64 6.45 4.24
N ALA A 44 4.96 6.21 4.21
CA ALA A 44 5.58 5.15 5.01
C ALA A 44 5.46 5.44 6.52
N ALA A 45 5.63 6.70 6.94
CA ALA A 45 5.44 7.09 8.32
C ALA A 45 3.99 6.90 8.77
N ARG A 46 3.01 7.31 7.95
CA ARG A 46 1.58 7.12 8.24
C ARG A 46 1.20 5.64 8.37
N ILE A 47 1.77 4.78 7.51
CA ILE A 47 1.55 3.34 7.61
C ILE A 47 2.13 2.81 8.93
N ARG A 48 3.33 3.25 9.33
CA ARG A 48 3.94 2.86 10.61
C ARG A 48 3.18 3.39 11.81
N ASP A 49 2.59 4.59 11.74
CA ASP A 49 1.75 5.13 12.80
C ASP A 49 0.48 4.28 13.00
N ALA A 50 -0.13 3.82 11.91
CA ALA A 50 -1.31 2.96 11.96
C ALA A 50 -0.98 1.49 12.28
N LEU A 51 0.18 1.01 11.83
CA LEU A 51 0.69 -0.34 12.01
C LEU A 51 2.15 -0.28 12.49
N PRO A 52 2.40 -0.17 13.81
CA PRO A 52 3.75 0.03 14.36
C PRO A 52 4.77 -1.04 13.94
N THR A 53 4.31 -2.27 13.75
CA THR A 53 5.16 -3.38 13.29
C THR A 53 5.52 -3.30 11.81
N GLY A 54 4.83 -2.47 11.02
CA GLY A 54 4.94 -2.40 9.56
C GLY A 54 4.14 -3.49 8.85
N VAL A 55 4.10 -3.43 7.51
CA VAL A 55 3.37 -4.40 6.67
C VAL A 55 4.27 -5.58 6.26
N ASP A 56 3.67 -6.77 6.09
CA ASP A 56 4.36 -7.99 5.64
C ASP A 56 4.90 -7.90 4.21
N GLY A 57 4.27 -7.09 3.37
CA GLY A 57 4.73 -6.86 2.00
C GLY A 57 4.25 -5.55 1.43
N VAL A 58 5.01 -5.02 0.47
CA VAL A 58 4.74 -3.74 -0.18
C VAL A 58 4.73 -3.92 -1.69
N ILE A 59 3.66 -3.46 -2.34
CA ILE A 59 3.55 -3.38 -3.79
C ILE A 59 3.59 -1.91 -4.19
N ASP A 60 4.67 -1.52 -4.88
CA ASP A 60 4.83 -0.17 -5.40
C ASP A 60 4.50 -0.13 -6.89
N ALA A 61 3.24 0.22 -7.19
CA ALA A 61 2.77 0.37 -8.56
C ALA A 61 2.93 1.81 -9.09
N ALA A 62 3.56 2.71 -8.32
CA ALA A 62 3.70 4.13 -8.65
C ALA A 62 5.17 4.60 -8.70
N LEU A 63 6.13 3.70 -8.47
CA LEU A 63 7.57 3.95 -8.47
C LEU A 63 8.01 4.99 -7.41
N TYR A 64 7.45 4.91 -6.20
CA TYR A 64 7.89 5.74 -5.09
C TYR A 64 9.10 5.15 -4.34
N ASN A 65 10.24 5.84 -4.43
CA ASN A 65 11.50 5.45 -3.78
C ASN A 65 11.39 5.26 -2.24
N ALA A 66 10.41 5.88 -1.58
CA ALA A 66 10.30 5.95 -0.11
C ALA A 66 9.43 4.85 0.54
N ILE A 67 8.73 4.02 -0.22
CA ILE A 67 7.76 3.06 0.33
C ILE A 67 8.41 1.89 1.12
N ALA A 68 9.72 1.66 0.91
CA ALA A 68 10.44 0.56 1.56
C ALA A 68 10.43 0.62 3.09
N ALA A 69 10.34 1.82 3.67
CA ALA A 69 10.27 2.02 5.12
C ALA A 69 8.93 1.58 5.75
N ALA A 70 7.89 1.35 4.93
CA ALA A 70 6.59 0.85 5.38
C ALA A 70 6.63 -0.66 5.71
N GLY A 71 7.50 -1.40 5.03
CA GLY A 71 7.65 -2.84 5.23
C GLY A 71 8.30 -3.16 6.57
N ARG A 72 7.86 -4.25 7.21
CA ARG A 72 8.52 -4.78 8.40
C ARG A 72 9.84 -5.47 8.07
N ASP A 73 10.66 -5.71 9.09
CA ASP A 73 11.88 -6.50 8.93
C ASP A 73 11.54 -7.92 8.45
N GLY A 74 12.20 -8.33 7.35
CA GLY A 74 11.94 -9.60 6.67
C GLY A 74 10.70 -9.63 5.75
N GLY A 75 10.02 -8.49 5.55
CA GLY A 75 8.92 -8.37 4.59
C GLY A 75 9.39 -8.34 3.12
N SER A 76 8.48 -8.63 2.19
CA SER A 76 8.78 -8.66 0.76
C SER A 76 8.38 -7.35 0.06
N ILE A 77 9.25 -6.78 -0.77
CA ILE A 77 8.95 -5.60 -1.58
C ILE A 77 8.95 -6.00 -3.05
N THR A 78 7.89 -5.63 -3.78
CA THR A 78 7.83 -5.76 -5.25
C THR A 78 7.46 -4.41 -5.84
N ARG A 79 8.17 -4.00 -6.89
CA ARG A 79 7.90 -2.75 -7.63
C ARG A 79 7.50 -3.10 -9.06
N ASP A 80 6.63 -2.29 -9.65
CA ASP A 80 6.33 -2.39 -11.07
C ASP A 80 7.57 -1.95 -11.87
N ALA A 81 8.31 -2.90 -12.44
CA ALA A 81 9.49 -2.63 -13.24
C ALA A 81 9.08 -2.21 -14.66
N SER A 82 8.55 -1.00 -14.81
CA SER A 82 8.62 -0.33 -16.11
C SER A 82 10.04 0.21 -16.28
N THR A 83 10.75 -0.33 -17.28
CA THR A 83 12.07 0.15 -17.73
C THR A 83 11.93 1.50 -18.40
#